data_AF-A0A8H3GUT5-F1
#
_entry.id   AF-A0A8H3GUT5-F1
#
_cell.length_a   1.000
_cell.length_b   1.000
_cell.length_c   1.000
_cell.angle_alpha   90.00
_cell.angle_beta   90.00
_cell.angle_gamma   90.00
#
_symmetry.space_group_name_H-M   'P 1'
#
loop_
_entity.id
_entity.type
_entity.pdbx_description
1 polymer ?
#
loop_
_entity_poly.entity_id
_entity_poly.type
_entity_poly.pdbx_seq_one_letter_code
_entity_poly.pdbx_strand_id
1 'polypeptide(L)'
;MLASFLHTARIPARSAFPPTRGFARLTLIGRLGADPELKTASTGSEYVKYTIVTDSPSRPLPDGTYPPRGSTWHNIISFIPPTYPKLTSLRRGAHVYVEATYEMRKLEATEDFPARQVVSLRHEKIKVLNKGPNADAPAEHSEE
;
A
#
# COMPACT_ATOMS: atom_id res chain seq x y z
N MET A 1 -37.27 -56.11 21.19
CA MET A 1 -37.53 -54.65 21.32
C MET A 1 -36.35 -53.90 20.72
N LEU A 2 -36.48 -53.37 19.50
CA LEU A 2 -35.48 -52.48 18.90
C LEU A 2 -36.03 -51.06 18.94
N ALA A 3 -35.41 -50.19 19.73
CA ALA A 3 -35.77 -48.78 19.83
C ALA A 3 -35.12 -48.01 18.67
N SER A 4 -35.94 -47.42 17.80
CA SER A 4 -35.49 -46.51 16.73
C SER A 4 -35.11 -45.15 17.32
N PHE A 5 -33.83 -44.79 17.24
CA PHE A 5 -33.35 -43.46 17.59
C PHE A 5 -33.58 -42.49 16.42
N LEU A 6 -34.56 -41.61 16.55
CA LEU A 6 -34.77 -40.49 15.64
C LEU A 6 -33.61 -39.49 15.79
N HIS A 7 -32.68 -39.49 14.84
CA HIS A 7 -31.72 -38.41 14.71
C HIS A 7 -32.43 -37.18 14.15
N THR A 8 -32.68 -36.18 15.00
CA THR A 8 -33.11 -34.87 14.54
C THR A 8 -31.96 -34.23 13.77
N ALA A 9 -32.11 -34.11 12.45
CA ALA A 9 -31.18 -33.37 11.62
C ALA A 9 -31.26 -31.88 12.02
N ARG A 10 -30.18 -31.35 12.60
CA ARG A 10 -30.02 -29.91 12.82
C ARG A 10 -29.78 -29.25 11.45
N ILE A 11 -30.77 -28.50 10.97
CA ILE A 11 -30.62 -27.64 9.80
C ILE A 11 -29.63 -26.53 10.17
N PRO A 12 -28.49 -26.38 9.48
CA PRO A 12 -27.59 -25.27 9.75
C PRO A 12 -28.31 -23.96 9.38
N ALA A 13 -28.48 -23.07 10.36
CA ALA A 13 -28.99 -21.74 10.12
C ALA A 13 -28.03 -21.01 9.18
N ARG A 14 -28.44 -20.86 7.91
CA ARG A 14 -27.70 -20.08 6.92
C ARG A 14 -27.84 -18.62 7.32
N SER A 15 -26.75 -18.00 7.78
CA SER A 15 -26.70 -16.56 8.10
C SER A 15 -27.32 -15.76 6.94
N ALA A 16 -28.37 -14.99 7.22
CA ALA A 16 -29.08 -14.18 6.23
C ALA A 16 -28.32 -12.91 5.81
N PHE A 17 -27.18 -12.65 6.42
CA PHE A 17 -26.32 -11.52 6.07
C PHE A 17 -25.08 -12.04 5.34
N PRO A 18 -24.78 -11.52 4.12
CA PRO A 18 -23.47 -11.77 3.53
C PRO A 18 -22.42 -11.27 4.53
N PRO A 19 -21.32 -12.02 4.77
CA PRO A 19 -20.30 -11.55 5.68
C PRO A 19 -19.80 -10.20 5.17
N THR A 20 -19.97 -9.16 5.99
CA THR A 20 -19.41 -7.84 5.70
C THR A 20 -17.90 -8.00 5.63
N ARG A 21 -17.31 -7.91 4.43
CA ARG A 21 -15.86 -7.94 4.30
C ARG A 21 -15.29 -6.70 5.00
N GLY A 22 -14.34 -6.91 5.91
CA GLY A 22 -13.59 -5.81 6.53
C GLY A 22 -12.81 -5.04 5.46
N PHE A 23 -12.66 -3.74 5.65
CA PHE A 23 -11.91 -2.86 4.75
C PHE A 23 -10.93 -2.03 5.57
N ALA A 24 -9.66 -2.03 5.15
CA ALA A 24 -8.60 -1.22 5.75
C ALA A 24 -7.98 -0.32 4.68
N ARG A 25 -7.87 0.97 4.99
CA ARG A 25 -7.35 2.00 4.08
C ARG A 25 -6.33 2.88 4.79
N LEU A 26 -5.20 3.09 4.12
CA LEU A 26 -4.18 4.04 4.51
C LEU A 26 -4.33 5.31 3.68
N THR A 27 -4.26 6.47 4.33
CA THR A 27 -4.25 7.78 3.69
C THR A 27 -2.92 8.45 3.96
N LEU A 28 -2.24 8.91 2.91
CA LEU A 28 -0.91 9.50 2.97
C LEU A 28 -0.93 10.89 2.35
N ILE A 29 -0.27 11.84 3.00
CA ILE A 29 0.08 13.15 2.43
C ILE A 29 1.59 13.25 2.56
N GLY A 30 2.27 13.29 1.42
CA GLY A 30 3.73 13.21 1.38
C GLY A 30 4.28 13.46 -0.01
N ARG A 31 5.59 13.26 -0.16
CA ARG A 31 6.29 13.51 -1.43
C ARG A 31 6.68 12.20 -2.11
N LEU A 32 6.72 12.19 -3.44
CA LEU A 32 7.34 11.10 -4.18
C LEU A 32 8.84 11.03 -3.87
N GLY A 33 9.29 9.87 -3.39
CA GLY A 33 10.71 9.62 -3.10
C GLY A 33 11.56 9.40 -4.35
N ALA A 34 10.95 8.87 -5.40
CA ALA A 34 11.54 8.60 -6.71
C ALA A 34 10.47 8.76 -7.82
N ASP A 35 10.91 8.74 -9.07
CA ASP A 35 10.02 8.73 -10.23
C ASP A 35 9.20 7.43 -10.26
N PRO A 36 7.88 7.44 -10.53
CA PRO A 36 7.07 6.24 -10.63
C PRO A 36 7.49 5.34 -11.80
N GLU A 37 7.68 4.05 -11.54
CA GLU A 37 8.21 3.10 -12.50
C GLU A 37 7.11 2.14 -12.98
N LEU A 38 6.93 2.02 -14.31
CA LEU A 38 6.12 0.97 -14.93
C LEU A 38 6.95 -0.31 -15.02
N LYS A 39 6.44 -1.41 -14.47
CA LYS A 39 7.11 -2.71 -14.44
C LYS A 39 6.17 -3.81 -14.90
N THR A 40 6.76 -4.91 -15.36
CA THR A 40 6.02 -6.13 -15.74
C THR A 40 6.27 -7.20 -14.71
N ALA A 41 5.19 -7.81 -14.18
CA ALA A 41 5.28 -8.94 -13.29
C ALA A 41 5.70 -10.21 -14.05
N SER A 42 6.18 -11.23 -13.34
CA SER A 42 6.49 -12.54 -13.92
C SER A 42 5.28 -13.21 -14.59
N THR A 43 4.07 -12.81 -14.21
CA THR A 43 2.81 -13.26 -14.82
C THR A 43 2.48 -12.55 -16.14
N GLY A 44 3.32 -11.61 -16.58
CA GLY A 44 3.09 -10.78 -17.77
C GLY A 44 2.20 -9.55 -17.55
N SER A 45 1.69 -9.35 -16.34
CA SER A 45 0.83 -8.20 -16.01
C SER A 45 1.67 -6.96 -15.68
N GLU A 46 1.35 -5.82 -16.28
CA GLU A 46 1.99 -4.55 -15.97
C GLU A 46 1.46 -3.93 -14.67
N TYR A 47 2.31 -3.22 -13.94
CA TYR A 47 1.98 -2.46 -12.74
C TYR A 47 2.88 -1.24 -12.59
N VAL A 48 2.39 -0.19 -11.94
CA VAL A 48 3.21 0.97 -11.59
C VAL A 48 3.59 0.90 -10.10
N LYS A 49 4.88 1.02 -9.81
CA LYS A 49 5.41 1.11 -8.45
C LYS A 49 5.86 2.54 -8.18
N TYR A 50 5.51 3.06 -7.00
CA TYR A 50 6.00 4.37 -6.55
C TYR A 50 6.12 4.40 -5.03
N THR A 51 6.95 5.33 -4.54
CA THR A 51 7.24 5.44 -3.11
C THR A 51 6.88 6.81 -2.59
N ILE A 52 6.11 6.85 -1.50
CA ILE A 52 5.74 8.09 -0.81
C ILE A 52 6.57 8.21 0.46
N VAL A 53 7.17 9.37 0.65
CA VAL A 53 7.90 9.72 1.86
C VAL A 53 7.01 10.62 2.72
N THR A 54 6.82 10.22 3.97
CA THR A 54 6.12 11.03 4.99
C THR A 54 7.06 11.28 6.17
N ASP A 55 7.10 12.50 6.66
CA ASP A 55 7.90 12.86 7.84
C ASP A 55 7.02 12.84 9.09
N SER A 56 7.41 12.07 10.10
CA SER A 56 6.68 12.06 11.37
C SER A 56 7.01 13.30 12.20
N PRO A 57 6.02 14.01 12.78
CA PRO A 57 6.31 15.06 13.75
C PRO A 57 6.87 14.44 15.03
N SER A 58 8.14 14.70 15.30
CA SER A 58 8.80 14.30 16.54
C SER A 58 8.32 15.13 17.73
N ARG A 59 8.12 14.48 18.88
CA ARG A 59 7.90 15.17 20.17
C ARG A 59 9.22 15.83 20.62
N PRO A 60 9.18 17.01 21.24
CA PRO A 60 10.39 17.60 21.81
C PRO A 60 10.94 16.68 22.92
N LEU A 61 12.27 16.61 23.02
CA LEU A 61 12.99 15.98 24.11
C LEU A 61 12.83 16.79 25.41
N PRO A 62 13.13 16.19 26.58
CA PRO A 62 13.09 16.90 27.87
C PRO A 62 14.00 18.13 27.94
N ASP A 63 15.04 18.20 27.10
CA ASP A 63 15.97 19.32 26.98
C ASP A 63 15.44 20.47 26.08
N GLY A 64 14.23 20.33 25.54
CA GLY A 64 13.60 21.32 24.65
C GLY A 64 14.04 21.22 23.18
N THR A 65 14.94 20.29 22.83
CA THR A 65 15.33 20.03 21.45
C THR A 65 14.33 19.10 20.75
N TYR A 66 14.29 19.10 19.42
CA TYR A 66 13.51 18.13 18.65
C TYR A 66 14.43 17.05 18.11
N PRO A 67 14.09 15.76 18.24
CA PRO A 67 14.88 14.73 17.61
C PRO A 67 14.72 14.84 16.08
N PRO A 68 15.70 14.34 15.31
CA PRO A 68 15.64 14.35 13.85
C PRO A 68 14.30 13.79 13.36
N ARG A 69 13.69 14.45 12.37
CA ARG A 69 12.42 13.98 11.80
C ARG A 69 12.64 12.63 11.16
N GLY A 70 11.97 11.60 11.66
CA GLY A 70 11.99 10.28 11.04
C GLY A 70 11.14 10.27 9.77
N SER A 71 11.77 10.01 8.63
CA SER A 71 11.06 9.81 7.36
C SER A 71 10.65 8.35 7.21
N THR A 72 9.37 8.11 6.90
CA THR A 72 8.83 6.78 6.59
C THR A 72 8.61 6.65 5.09
N TRP A 73 9.06 5.54 4.52
CA TRP A 73 9.00 5.25 3.09
C TRP A 73 7.91 4.21 2.82
N HIS A 74 6.86 4.62 2.14
CA HIS A 74 5.69 3.80 1.83
C HIS A 74 5.75 3.34 0.38
N ASN A 75 5.95 2.04 0.15
CA ASN A 75 5.99 1.46 -1.19
C ASN A 75 4.57 1.07 -1.64
N ILE A 76 4.10 1.66 -2.73
CA ILE A 76 2.72 1.51 -3.21
C ILE A 76 2.74 0.97 -4.63
N ILE A 77 1.82 0.05 -4.92
CA ILE A 77 1.70 -0.59 -6.23
C ILE A 77 0.31 -0.33 -6.80
N SER A 78 0.24 0.15 -8.04
CA SER A 78 -0.98 0.25 -8.83
C SER A 78 -1.03 -0.84 -9.88
N PHE A 79 -2.13 -1.61 -9.87
CA PHE A 79 -2.47 -2.61 -10.88
C PHE A 79 -3.65 -2.15 -11.75
N ILE A 80 -3.95 -0.84 -11.76
CA ILE A 80 -5.11 -0.27 -12.44
C ILE A 80 -4.62 0.47 -13.69
N PRO A 81 -4.67 -0.11 -14.91
CA PRO A 81 -4.04 0.46 -16.10
C PRO A 81 -4.42 1.90 -16.44
N PRO A 82 -5.70 2.33 -16.28
CA PRO A 82 -6.09 3.73 -16.49
C PRO A 82 -5.35 4.75 -15.60
N THR A 83 -4.75 4.30 -14.49
CA THR A 83 -3.99 5.17 -13.59
C THR A 83 -2.53 5.37 -14.03
N TYR A 84 -2.01 4.51 -14.92
CA TYR A 84 -0.58 4.48 -15.24
C TYR A 84 -0.08 5.79 -15.85
N PRO A 85 -0.72 6.36 -16.90
CA PRO A 85 -0.24 7.60 -17.50
C PRO A 85 -0.20 8.76 -16.49
N LYS A 86 -1.19 8.81 -15.58
CA LYS A 86 -1.22 9.83 -14.53
C LYS A 86 -0.08 9.64 -13.54
N LEU A 87 0.17 8.40 -13.09
CA LEU A 87 1.23 8.10 -12.13
C LEU A 87 2.61 8.35 -12.75
N THR A 88 2.88 7.84 -13.95
CA THR A 88 4.17 7.99 -14.63
C THR A 88 4.45 9.41 -15.12
N SER A 89 3.43 10.28 -15.21
CA SER A 89 3.62 11.71 -15.47
C SER A 89 4.19 12.50 -14.28
N LEU A 90 4.20 11.91 -13.08
CA LEU A 90 4.73 12.56 -11.89
C LEU A 90 6.23 12.33 -11.77
N ARG A 91 6.92 13.30 -11.17
CA ARG A 91 8.35 13.23 -10.90
C ARG A 91 8.63 13.25 -9.40
N ARG A 92 9.82 12.81 -9.02
CA ARG A 92 10.35 12.87 -7.67
C ARG A 92 10.13 14.25 -7.06
N GLY A 93 9.70 14.26 -5.81
CA GLY A 93 9.42 15.49 -5.07
C GLY A 93 8.00 16.03 -5.23
N ALA A 94 7.17 15.49 -6.14
CA ALA A 94 5.76 15.88 -6.22
C ALA A 94 5.05 15.62 -4.88
N HIS A 95 4.34 16.64 -4.39
CA HIS A 95 3.54 16.57 -3.18
C HIS A 95 2.15 16.04 -3.54
N VAL A 96 1.76 14.94 -2.91
CA VAL A 96 0.57 14.19 -3.28
C VAL A 96 -0.22 13.73 -2.06
N TYR A 97 -1.52 13.61 -2.25
CA TYR A 97 -2.44 12.88 -1.38
C TYR A 97 -2.71 11.52 -2.03
N VAL A 98 -2.54 10.44 -1.28
CA VAL A 98 -2.71 9.06 -1.75
C VAL A 98 -3.62 8.28 -0.80
N GLU A 99 -4.57 7.55 -1.37
CA GLU A 99 -5.29 6.50 -0.66
C GLU A 99 -4.83 5.14 -1.19
N ALA A 100 -4.57 4.23 -0.26
CA ALA A 100 -4.17 2.86 -0.57
C ALA A 100 -4.94 1.88 0.30
N THR A 101 -5.34 0.75 -0.30
CA THR A 101 -5.79 -0.41 0.46
C THR A 101 -4.62 -0.95 1.26
N TYR A 102 -4.83 -1.17 2.56
CA TYR A 102 -3.81 -1.63 3.51
C TYR A 102 -4.03 -3.10 3.83
N GLU A 103 -3.02 -3.92 3.56
CA GLU A 103 -3.03 -5.33 3.91
C GLU A 103 -1.76 -5.68 4.68
N MET A 104 -1.91 -6.40 5.79
CA MET A 104 -0.80 -6.96 6.54
C MET A 104 -0.74 -8.46 6.28
N ARG A 105 0.39 -8.94 5.76
CA ARG A 105 0.63 -10.36 5.51
C ARG A 105 1.70 -10.87 6.45
N LYS A 106 1.46 -12.02 7.08
CA LYS A 106 2.49 -12.77 7.77
C LYS A 106 3.21 -13.63 6.74
N LEU A 107 4.52 -13.48 6.65
CA LEU A 107 5.38 -14.40 5.94
C LEU A 107 5.93 -15.39 6.96
N GLU A 108 5.80 -16.67 6.65
CA GLU A 108 6.39 -17.74 7.43
C GLU A 108 7.92 -17.67 7.41
N ALA A 109 8.56 -18.32 8.38
CA ALA A 109 10.00 -18.42 8.41
C ALA A 109 10.51 -19.21 7.20
N THR A 110 11.56 -18.70 6.57
CA THR A 110 12.35 -19.40 5.55
C THR A 110 13.75 -19.64 6.11
N GLU A 111 14.55 -20.50 5.47
CA GLU A 111 15.93 -20.79 5.91
C GLU A 111 16.76 -19.51 6.12
N ASP A 112 16.58 -18.50 5.25
CA ASP A 112 17.29 -17.22 5.31
C ASP A 112 16.66 -16.17 6.22
N PHE A 113 15.38 -16.29 6.59
CA PHE A 113 14.63 -15.20 7.23
C PHE A 113 13.62 -15.70 8.27
N PRO A 114 13.57 -15.11 9.48
CA PRO A 114 12.53 -15.43 10.45
C PRO A 114 11.16 -14.97 9.98
N ALA A 115 10.11 -15.53 10.58
CA ALA A 115 8.74 -15.13 10.33
C ALA A 115 8.57 -13.62 10.54
N ARG A 116 7.97 -12.93 9.55
CA ARG A 116 7.89 -11.47 9.55
C ARG A 116 6.55 -10.97 9.01
N GLN A 117 6.16 -9.79 9.47
CA GLN A 117 4.99 -9.10 8.96
C GLN A 117 5.40 -8.15 7.85
N VAL A 118 4.69 -8.20 6.72
CA VAL A 118 4.92 -7.35 5.57
C VAL A 118 3.64 -6.61 5.23
N VAL A 119 3.77 -5.29 5.11
CA VAL A 119 2.70 -4.42 4.66
C VAL A 119 2.64 -4.45 3.13
N SER A 120 1.45 -4.65 2.59
CA SER A 120 1.15 -4.46 1.17
C SER A 120 0.21 -3.26 1.03
N LEU A 121 0.63 -2.30 0.20
CA LEU A 121 -0.16 -1.10 -0.12
C LEU A 121 -0.54 -1.13 -1.58
N ARG A 122 -1.84 -1.16 -1.86
CA ARG A 122 -2.39 -1.12 -3.22
C ARG A 122 -3.02 0.23 -3.49
N HIS A 123 -2.63 0.86 -4.60
CA HIS A 123 -3.16 2.15 -5.02
C HIS A 123 -4.69 2.10 -5.20
N GLU A 124 -5.38 3.09 -4.62
CA GLU A 124 -6.80 3.36 -4.88
C GLU A 124 -6.99 4.72 -5.55
N LYS A 125 -6.36 5.77 -4.98
CA LYS A 125 -6.57 7.15 -5.42
C LYS A 125 -5.33 7.98 -5.23
N ILE A 126 -5.08 8.90 -6.16
CA ILE A 126 -4.07 9.95 -6.02
C ILE A 126 -4.61 11.31 -6.44
N LYS A 127 -4.31 12.33 -5.63
CA LYS A 127 -4.46 13.74 -5.96
C LYS A 127 -3.10 14.42 -5.88
N VAL A 128 -2.75 15.14 -6.93
CA VAL A 128 -1.52 15.93 -6.96
C VAL A 128 -1.82 17.26 -6.29
N LEU A 129 -1.08 17.58 -5.23
CA LEU A 129 -1.21 18.84 -4.50
C LEU A 129 -0.24 19.88 -5.09
N ASN A 130 0.99 19.45 -5.41
CA ASN A 130 2.00 20.24 -6.07
C ASN A 130 2.90 19.29 -6.89
N LYS A 131 3.17 19.61 -8.16
CA LYS A 131 4.02 18.75 -9.02
C LYS A 131 5.50 18.73 -8.60
N GLY A 132 5.92 19.67 -7.75
CA GLY A 132 7.28 19.76 -7.26
C GLY A 132 8.23 20.46 -8.26
N PRO A 133 9.49 20.65 -7.85
CA PRO A 133 10.47 21.44 -8.61
C PRO A 133 10.90 20.77 -9.93
N ASN A 134 10.79 19.44 -10.02
CA ASN A 134 11.24 18.67 -11.18
C ASN A 134 10.13 18.38 -12.19
N ALA A 135 8.99 19.08 -12.10
CA ALA A 135 7.82 18.83 -12.94
C ALA A 135 8.10 18.98 -14.44
N ASP A 136 8.92 19.98 -14.80
CA ASP A 136 9.26 20.32 -16.18
C ASP A 136 10.68 19.87 -16.57
N ALA A 137 11.36 19.15 -15.68
CA ALA A 137 12.69 18.62 -15.97
C ALA A 137 12.60 17.52 -17.04
N PRO A 138 13.48 17.51 -18.06
CA PRO A 138 13.53 16.42 -19.03
C PRO A 138 13.71 15.07 -18.30
N ALA A 139 13.13 14.01 -18.86
CA ALA A 139 13.34 12.66 -18.34
C ALA A 139 14.81 12.28 -18.57
N GLU A 140 15.60 12.27 -17.49
CA GLU A 140 16.94 11.70 -17.53
C GLU A 140 16.78 10.18 -17.64
N HIS A 141 17.02 9.64 -18.84
CA HIS A 141 17.15 8.20 -19.04
C HIS A 141 18.46 7.75 -18.39
N SER A 142 18.38 7.25 -17.16
CA SER A 142 19.45 6.45 -16.57
C SER A 142 19.46 5.10 -17.28
N GLU A 143 20.27 5.01 -18.34
CA GLU A 143 20.72 3.73 -18.90
C GLU A 143 21.59 3.04 -17.84
N GLU A 144 21.16 1.88 -17.37
CA GLU A 144 21.99 0.90 -16.65
C GLU A 144 21.78 -0.47 -17.28
#